data_AF-A0A318ZS06-F1
#
_entry.id   AF-A0A318ZS06-F1
#
_cell.length_a   1.000
_cell.length_b   1.000
_cell.length_c   1.000
_cell.angle_alpha   90.00
_cell.angle_beta   90.00
_cell.angle_gamma   90.00
#
_symmetry.space_group_name_H-M   'P 1'
#
loop_
_entity.id
_entity.type
_entity.pdbx_description
1 polymer ?
#
loop_
_entity_poly.entity_id
_entity_poly.type
_entity_poly.pdbx_seq_one_letter_code
_entity_poly.pdbx_strand_id
1 'polypeptide(L)'
;MTDATTSLLTEHFSYTPLSLIDDIINSINNLIYQAISSLETGLLNTPPERLGFAHAANGSTIPDTDEDGNVIYPEAQLEIENGLHQLETLLEATVDKTFDKFELFVLRNTFKIPEDLMGWIRLKHYENLDLNPPEDAPTAETIAAQRKKLQETKKLNRALKREYAQNEAVIAQLRQILSNNASEPDTTKANEEAPTTETTQDLDLSFLTSSAAARQLRVGAVAGPGTQHTPITTNTTFILSQLPALQACIKELRPKLATLQQQSEDKMEADSKADARREYIESRVRLHLERAGQLAAGNEANPVITGRKIDIAEAQALESVMGLLAEGGSKSE
;
A
#
# COMPACT_ATOMS: atom_id res chain seq x y z
N MET A 1 21.18 54.44 -31.92
CA MET A 1 21.25 54.27 -30.47
C MET A 1 22.39 53.33 -30.15
N THR A 2 23.22 53.63 -29.16
CA THR A 2 24.23 52.67 -28.68
C THR A 2 23.56 51.62 -27.80
N ASP A 3 24.06 50.38 -27.82
CA ASP A 3 23.47 49.28 -27.04
C ASP A 3 23.41 49.58 -25.52
N ALA A 4 24.39 50.35 -25.02
CA ALA A 4 24.42 50.83 -23.65
C ALA A 4 23.26 51.78 -23.31
N THR A 5 22.94 52.74 -24.19
CA THR A 5 21.81 53.65 -23.98
C THR A 5 20.47 52.91 -23.96
N THR A 6 20.30 51.92 -24.84
CA THR A 6 19.08 51.12 -24.91
C THR A 6 18.94 50.23 -23.68
N SER A 7 20.03 49.63 -23.20
CA SER A 7 20.03 48.84 -21.96
C SER A 7 19.62 49.70 -20.76
N LEU A 8 20.21 50.89 -20.62
CA LEU A 8 19.91 51.81 -19.52
C LEU A 8 18.45 52.28 -19.54
N LEU A 9 17.96 52.69 -20.71
CA LEU A 9 16.56 53.10 -20.88
C LEU A 9 15.61 51.93 -20.61
N THR A 10 15.92 50.74 -21.12
CA THR A 10 15.09 49.54 -20.91
C THR A 10 15.05 49.16 -19.44
N GLU A 11 16.17 49.26 -18.74
CA GLU A 11 16.23 49.01 -17.31
C GLU A 11 15.43 50.05 -16.51
N HIS A 12 15.49 51.33 -16.90
CA HIS A 12 14.73 52.39 -16.24
C HIS A 12 13.22 52.21 -16.46
N PHE A 13 12.79 52.01 -17.70
CA PHE A 13 11.38 51.95 -18.05
C PHE A 13 10.76 50.58 -17.82
N SER A 14 11.59 49.53 -17.65
CA SER A 14 11.21 48.10 -17.62
C SER A 14 10.65 47.54 -18.94
N TYR A 15 10.63 48.36 -19.99
CA TYR A 15 10.29 47.99 -21.36
C TYR A 15 11.21 48.74 -22.34
N THR A 16 11.33 48.23 -23.56
CA THR A 16 12.13 48.92 -24.59
C THR A 16 11.35 50.11 -25.14
N PRO A 17 12.01 51.27 -25.38
CA PRO A 17 11.34 52.42 -25.99
C PRO A 17 10.68 52.12 -27.34
N LEU A 18 11.22 51.14 -28.08
CA LEU A 18 10.64 50.67 -29.34
C LEU A 18 9.27 50.03 -29.12
N SER A 19 9.14 49.15 -28.12
CA SER A 19 7.85 48.51 -27.78
C SER A 19 6.76 49.52 -27.45
N LEU A 20 7.08 50.61 -26.74
CA LEU A 20 6.11 51.67 -26.46
C LEU A 20 5.62 52.34 -27.74
N ILE A 21 6.51 52.58 -28.70
CA ILE A 21 6.14 53.22 -29.96
C ILE A 21 5.29 52.27 -30.80
N ASP A 22 5.64 50.99 -30.85
CA ASP A 22 4.84 49.95 -31.53
C ASP A 22 3.42 49.90 -30.97
N ASP A 23 3.27 49.92 -29.64
CA ASP A 23 1.96 49.94 -28.98
C ASP A 23 1.16 51.21 -29.31
N ILE A 24 1.81 52.37 -29.39
CA ILE A 24 1.17 53.63 -29.81
C ILE A 24 0.68 53.52 -31.25
N ILE A 25 1.52 53.05 -32.18
CA ILE A 25 1.16 52.89 -33.60
C ILE A 25 -0.02 51.93 -33.75
N ASN A 26 0.04 50.78 -33.06
CA ASN A 26 -1.05 49.80 -33.04
C ASN A 26 -2.36 50.39 -32.50
N SER A 27 -2.27 51.18 -31.41
CA SER A 27 -3.45 51.84 -30.84
C SER A 27 -4.10 52.83 -31.80
N ILE A 28 -3.29 53.55 -32.57
CA ILE A 28 -3.77 54.58 -33.50
C ILE A 28 -4.40 53.93 -34.73
N ASN A 29 -3.79 52.87 -35.26
CA ASN A 29 -4.39 52.08 -36.34
C ASN A 29 -5.77 51.52 -35.92
N ASN A 30 -5.87 50.99 -34.69
CA ASN A 30 -7.16 50.53 -34.15
C ASN A 30 -8.19 51.67 -34.04
N LEU A 31 -7.78 52.85 -33.57
CA LEU A 31 -8.66 54.03 -33.48
C LEU A 31 -9.12 54.53 -34.85
N ILE A 32 -8.27 54.42 -35.87
CA ILE A 32 -8.60 54.79 -37.25
C ILE A 32 -9.71 53.91 -37.79
N TYR A 33 -9.55 52.58 -37.70
CA TYR A 33 -10.58 51.65 -38.15
C TYR A 33 -11.89 51.85 -37.38
N GLN A 34 -11.82 52.11 -36.07
CA GLN A 34 -12.99 52.41 -35.26
C GLN A 34 -13.66 53.73 -35.69
N ALA A 35 -12.90 54.78 -35.97
CA ALA A 35 -13.42 56.07 -36.40
C ALA A 35 -14.09 55.96 -37.78
N ILE A 36 -13.45 55.27 -38.73
CA ILE A 36 -13.97 55.02 -40.08
C ILE A 36 -15.26 54.22 -40.01
N SER A 37 -15.32 53.14 -39.24
CA SER A 37 -16.54 52.35 -39.04
C SER A 37 -17.67 53.16 -38.35
N SER A 38 -17.32 54.02 -37.39
CA SER A 38 -18.29 54.92 -36.76
C SER A 38 -18.82 55.98 -37.73
N LEU A 39 -17.96 56.45 -38.65
CA LEU A 39 -18.33 57.39 -39.70
C LEU A 39 -19.23 56.73 -40.74
N GLU A 40 -18.92 55.50 -41.17
CA GLU A 40 -19.76 54.68 -42.04
C GLU A 40 -21.17 54.52 -41.46
N THR A 41 -21.23 54.09 -40.20
CA THR A 41 -22.49 53.92 -39.47
C THR A 41 -23.24 55.26 -39.37
N GLY A 42 -22.54 56.36 -39.13
CA GLY A 42 -23.13 57.70 -39.07
C GLY A 42 -23.69 58.19 -40.41
N LEU A 43 -22.99 57.91 -41.51
CA LEU A 43 -23.40 58.29 -42.86
C LEU A 43 -24.58 57.44 -43.34
N LEU A 44 -24.56 56.13 -43.10
CA LEU A 44 -25.66 55.22 -43.45
C LEU A 44 -26.95 55.52 -42.68
N ASN A 45 -26.85 55.98 -41.43
CA ASN A 45 -28.00 56.38 -40.63
C ASN A 45 -28.53 57.79 -40.98
N THR A 46 -27.79 58.58 -41.76
CA THR A 46 -28.20 59.91 -42.17
C THR A 46 -29.07 59.81 -43.43
N PRO A 47 -30.23 60.49 -43.49
CA PRO A 47 -31.08 60.41 -44.67
C PRO A 47 -30.32 60.94 -45.91
N PRO A 48 -30.38 60.23 -47.04
CA PRO A 48 -29.59 60.53 -48.25
C PRO A 48 -29.87 61.93 -48.82
N GLU A 49 -31.08 62.47 -48.62
CA GLU A 49 -31.46 63.82 -49.02
C GLU A 49 -30.62 64.92 -48.35
N ARG A 50 -30.16 64.70 -47.10
CA ARG A 50 -29.29 65.65 -46.39
C ARG A 50 -27.83 65.59 -46.84
N LEU A 51 -27.43 64.46 -47.39
CA LEU A 51 -26.09 64.24 -47.93
C LEU A 51 -25.95 64.81 -49.35
N GLY A 52 -27.04 65.31 -49.94
CA GLY A 52 -27.05 65.89 -51.28
C GLY A 52 -27.40 64.89 -52.39
N PHE A 53 -27.76 63.65 -52.03
CA PHE A 53 -28.34 62.70 -52.97
C PHE A 53 -29.80 63.11 -53.21
N ALA A 54 -30.02 63.87 -54.28
CA ALA A 54 -31.34 64.22 -54.76
C ALA A 54 -31.66 63.39 -56.00
N HIS A 55 -32.92 63.01 -56.16
CA HIS A 55 -33.41 62.43 -57.41
C HIS A 55 -33.03 63.33 -58.59
N ALA A 56 -32.41 62.75 -59.63
CA ALA A 56 -32.32 63.44 -60.91
C ALA A 56 -33.75 63.83 -61.31
N ALA A 57 -34.01 65.14 -61.48
CA ALA A 57 -35.30 65.69 -61.85
C ALA A 57 -35.74 65.32 -63.29
N ASN A 58 -35.18 64.26 -63.86
CA ASN A 58 -35.47 63.73 -65.18
C ASN A 58 -36.36 62.49 -64.99
N GLY A 59 -37.67 62.67 -65.12
CA GLY A 59 -38.71 61.70 -64.78
C GLY A 59 -38.79 60.43 -65.64
N SER A 60 -37.71 59.64 -65.70
CA SER A 60 -37.67 58.37 -66.45
C SER A 60 -37.28 57.15 -65.62
N THR A 61 -36.92 57.29 -64.34
CA THR A 61 -36.51 56.15 -63.50
C THR A 61 -37.41 56.07 -62.28
N ILE A 62 -38.15 54.96 -62.14
CA ILE A 62 -38.95 54.65 -60.95
C ILE A 62 -37.96 54.42 -59.80
N PRO A 63 -38.09 55.13 -58.66
CA PRO A 63 -37.20 54.93 -57.53
C PRO A 63 -37.42 53.52 -56.93
N ASP A 64 -36.35 52.76 -56.79
CA ASP A 64 -36.39 51.47 -56.08
C ASP A 64 -36.78 51.74 -54.61
N THR A 65 -37.84 51.09 -54.15
CA THR A 65 -38.46 51.34 -52.85
C THR A 65 -38.41 50.05 -52.02
N ASP A 66 -38.12 50.15 -50.72
CA ASP A 66 -38.16 48.99 -49.80
C ASP A 66 -39.60 48.54 -49.49
N GLU A 67 -39.74 47.42 -48.76
CA GLU A 67 -41.04 46.89 -48.30
C GLU A 67 -41.81 47.88 -47.39
N ASP A 68 -41.14 48.93 -46.89
CA ASP A 68 -41.69 49.97 -46.01
C ASP A 68 -42.03 51.28 -46.74
N GLY A 69 -41.80 51.37 -48.06
CA GLY A 69 -42.16 52.54 -48.86
C GLY A 69 -41.12 53.66 -48.88
N ASN A 70 -39.90 53.43 -48.36
CA ASN A 70 -38.80 54.40 -48.41
C ASN A 70 -37.98 54.22 -49.70
N VAL A 71 -37.62 55.35 -50.32
CA VAL A 71 -36.75 55.35 -51.50
C VAL A 71 -35.36 54.90 -51.10
N ILE A 72 -34.90 53.79 -51.67
CA ILE A 72 -33.54 53.30 -51.50
C ILE A 72 -32.67 53.97 -52.57
N TYR A 73 -31.52 54.49 -52.14
CA TYR A 73 -30.49 54.99 -53.05
C TYR A 73 -29.30 54.02 -53.01
N PRO A 74 -29.34 52.93 -53.80
CA PRO A 74 -28.24 51.97 -53.82
C PRO A 74 -26.93 52.62 -54.30
N GLU A 75 -27.03 53.61 -55.19
CA GLU A 75 -25.88 54.39 -55.67
C GLU A 75 -25.24 55.23 -54.55
N ALA A 76 -26.03 55.75 -53.60
CA ALA A 76 -25.52 56.53 -52.48
C ALA A 76 -24.73 55.65 -51.49
N GLN A 77 -25.20 54.43 -51.23
CA GLN A 77 -24.49 53.47 -50.38
C GLN A 77 -23.13 53.10 -51.00
N LEU A 78 -23.12 52.82 -52.31
CA LEU A 78 -21.91 52.47 -53.05
C LEU A 78 -20.92 53.66 -53.16
N GLU A 79 -21.42 54.88 -53.31
CA GLU A 79 -20.57 56.09 -53.31
C GLU A 79 -19.98 56.38 -51.92
N ILE A 80 -20.77 56.18 -50.85
CA ILE A 80 -20.28 56.31 -49.46
C ILE A 80 -19.21 55.26 -49.17
N GLU A 81 -19.42 54.00 -49.55
CA GLU A 81 -18.44 52.92 -49.36
C GLU A 81 -17.14 53.22 -50.12
N ASN A 82 -17.23 53.62 -51.39
CA ASN A 82 -16.06 53.98 -52.20
C ASN A 82 -15.32 55.21 -51.66
N GLY A 83 -16.05 56.25 -51.23
CA GLY A 83 -15.47 57.45 -50.66
C GLY A 83 -14.81 57.18 -49.31
N LEU A 84 -15.41 56.34 -48.48
CA LEU A 84 -14.87 55.91 -47.20
C LEU A 84 -13.61 55.07 -47.41
N HIS A 85 -13.60 54.15 -48.37
CA HIS A 85 -12.43 53.34 -48.69
C HIS A 85 -11.25 54.18 -49.21
N GLN A 86 -11.53 55.22 -50.02
CA GLN A 86 -10.50 56.19 -50.43
C GLN A 86 -9.96 56.98 -49.23
N LEU A 87 -10.84 57.37 -48.31
CA LEU A 87 -10.45 58.07 -47.08
C LEU A 87 -9.60 57.17 -46.19
N GLU A 88 -9.98 55.90 -46.02
CA GLU A 88 -9.22 54.90 -45.28
C GLU A 88 -7.80 54.76 -45.83
N THR A 89 -7.69 54.51 -47.14
CA THR A 89 -6.40 54.36 -47.82
C THR A 89 -5.54 55.62 -47.66
N LEU A 90 -6.14 56.81 -47.76
CA LEU A 90 -5.43 58.07 -47.56
C LEU A 90 -4.96 58.22 -46.11
N LEU A 91 -5.83 57.92 -45.16
CA LEU A 91 -5.55 58.06 -43.74
C LEU A 91 -4.44 57.09 -43.33
N GLU A 92 -4.50 55.83 -43.74
CA GLU A 92 -3.43 54.85 -43.54
C GLU A 92 -2.09 55.35 -44.08
N ALA A 93 -2.04 55.81 -45.32
CA ALA A 93 -0.80 56.30 -45.93
C ALA A 93 -0.24 57.57 -45.25
N THR A 94 -1.12 58.45 -44.75
CA THR A 94 -0.70 59.67 -44.04
C THR A 94 -0.25 59.38 -42.62
N VAL A 95 -0.94 58.48 -41.92
CA VAL A 95 -0.59 58.05 -40.56
C VAL A 95 0.72 57.28 -40.59
N ASP A 96 0.87 56.27 -41.43
CA ASP A 96 2.14 55.54 -41.60
C ASP A 96 3.34 56.48 -41.76
N LYS A 97 3.25 57.40 -42.73
CA LYS A 97 4.32 58.39 -42.99
C LYS A 97 4.57 59.39 -41.85
N THR A 98 3.54 59.78 -41.10
CA THR A 98 3.70 60.73 -39.99
C THR A 98 4.17 60.03 -38.72
N PHE A 99 3.76 58.79 -38.50
CA PHE A 99 4.16 57.97 -37.38
C PHE A 99 5.57 57.40 -37.53
N ASP A 100 6.04 57.12 -38.75
CA ASP A 100 7.46 56.87 -39.03
C ASP A 100 8.34 58.04 -38.58
N LYS A 101 7.91 59.27 -38.87
CA LYS A 101 8.63 60.49 -38.47
C LYS A 101 8.56 60.71 -36.98
N PHE A 102 7.42 60.40 -36.37
CA PHE A 102 7.24 60.46 -34.92
C PHE A 102 8.15 59.45 -34.22
N GLU A 103 8.19 58.19 -34.67
CA GLU A 103 9.10 57.16 -34.17
C GLU A 103 10.54 57.67 -34.22
N LEU A 104 10.97 58.12 -35.40
CA LEU A 104 12.33 58.63 -35.59
C LEU A 104 12.63 59.81 -34.67
N PHE A 105 11.69 60.74 -34.51
CA PHE A 105 11.84 61.91 -33.65
C PHE A 105 11.96 61.51 -32.17
N VAL A 106 11.08 60.63 -31.70
CA VAL A 106 11.00 60.19 -30.31
C VAL A 106 12.24 59.39 -29.92
N LEU A 107 12.69 58.46 -30.77
CA LEU A 107 13.93 57.71 -30.52
C LEU A 107 15.17 58.62 -30.60
N ARG A 108 15.15 59.65 -31.45
CA ARG A 108 16.31 60.53 -31.62
C ARG A 108 16.41 61.65 -30.58
N ASN A 109 15.29 62.09 -30.00
CA ASN A 109 15.27 63.25 -29.11
C ASN A 109 14.78 62.91 -27.69
N THR A 110 13.61 62.28 -27.57
CA THR A 110 12.99 62.01 -26.26
C THR A 110 13.70 60.88 -25.53
N PHE A 111 13.90 59.74 -26.20
CA PHE A 111 14.61 58.59 -25.66
C PHE A 111 16.09 58.62 -26.02
N LYS A 112 16.70 59.81 -25.98
CA LYS A 112 18.14 59.96 -26.22
C LYS A 112 18.84 60.39 -24.95
N ILE A 113 19.89 59.66 -24.62
CA ILE A 113 20.83 60.00 -23.57
C ILE A 113 22.12 60.48 -24.24
N PRO A 114 22.63 61.68 -23.91
CA PRO A 114 23.93 62.14 -24.39
C PRO A 114 25.04 61.20 -23.93
N GLU A 115 25.97 60.85 -24.83
CA GLU A 115 27.07 59.91 -24.54
C GLU A 115 27.96 60.43 -23.40
N ASP A 116 28.16 61.75 -23.33
CA ASP A 116 28.92 62.43 -22.27
C ASP A 116 28.35 62.22 -20.86
N LEU A 117 27.03 61.98 -20.76
CA LEU A 117 26.32 61.82 -19.49
C LEU A 117 26.15 60.34 -19.11
N MET A 118 26.41 59.38 -20.00
CA MET A 118 26.19 57.96 -19.70
C MET A 118 26.97 57.46 -18.47
N GLY A 119 28.20 57.94 -18.26
CA GLY A 119 29.00 57.57 -17.09
C GLY A 119 28.53 58.19 -15.77
N TRP A 120 27.68 59.21 -15.82
CA TRP A 120 27.19 59.95 -14.65
C TRP A 120 25.76 59.59 -14.26
N ILE A 121 25.04 58.88 -15.12
CA ILE A 121 23.66 58.46 -14.87
C ILE A 121 23.69 57.20 -14.02
N ARG A 122 23.07 57.30 -12.83
CA ARG A 122 22.85 56.18 -11.91
C ARG A 122 21.36 56.00 -11.69
N LEU A 123 20.86 54.78 -11.91
CA LEU A 123 19.46 54.45 -11.66
C LEU A 123 19.24 54.23 -10.16
N LYS A 124 18.00 54.42 -9.71
CA LYS A 124 17.64 54.38 -8.29
C LYS A 124 18.01 53.06 -7.61
N HIS A 125 17.87 51.92 -8.29
CA HIS A 125 18.23 50.62 -7.73
C HIS A 125 19.73 50.38 -7.64
N TYR A 126 20.56 51.18 -8.31
CA TYR A 126 22.01 51.15 -8.12
C TYR A 126 22.47 52.00 -6.92
N GLU A 127 21.62 52.84 -6.31
CA GLU A 127 22.02 53.80 -5.25
C GLU A 127 22.66 53.12 -4.03
N ASN A 128 22.19 51.93 -3.67
CA ASN A 128 22.66 51.17 -2.52
C ASN A 128 23.55 49.97 -2.90
N LEU A 129 24.00 49.90 -4.15
CA LEU A 129 24.86 48.84 -4.62
C LEU A 129 26.33 49.24 -4.45
N ASP A 130 26.96 48.70 -3.41
CA ASP A 130 28.41 48.76 -3.27
C ASP A 130 29.04 47.67 -4.14
N LEU A 131 29.69 48.09 -5.22
CA LEU A 131 30.41 47.19 -6.15
C LEU A 131 31.71 46.63 -5.56
N ASN A 132 32.17 47.20 -4.45
CA ASN A 132 33.26 46.66 -3.67
C ASN A 132 32.67 45.67 -2.66
N PRO A 133 32.86 44.36 -2.83
CA PRO A 133 32.38 43.40 -1.87
C PRO A 133 33.05 43.68 -0.52
N PRO A 134 32.29 43.77 0.59
CA PRO A 134 32.89 43.79 1.92
C PRO A 134 33.71 42.50 2.14
N GLU A 135 34.74 42.54 2.99
CA GLU A 135 35.57 41.34 3.28
C GLU A 135 34.75 40.16 3.82
N ASP A 136 33.56 40.42 4.38
CA ASP A 136 32.60 39.41 4.87
C ASP A 136 31.52 39.03 3.82
N ALA A 137 31.75 39.33 2.54
CA ALA A 137 30.82 38.96 1.48
C ALA A 137 30.69 37.42 1.40
N PRO A 138 29.46 36.88 1.35
CA PRO A 138 29.25 35.44 1.31
C PRO A 138 29.87 34.87 0.03
N THR A 139 30.99 34.16 0.19
CA THR A 139 31.64 33.46 -0.91
C THR A 139 30.70 32.39 -1.47
N ALA A 140 30.81 32.05 -2.75
CA ALA A 140 30.00 30.99 -3.36
C ALA A 140 30.06 29.67 -2.56
N GLU A 141 31.19 29.39 -1.91
CA GLU A 141 31.37 28.24 -1.02
C GLU A 141 30.54 28.32 0.26
N THR A 142 30.42 29.49 0.90
CA THR A 142 29.60 29.65 2.11
C THR A 142 28.12 29.50 1.78
N ILE A 143 27.68 30.02 0.63
CA ILE A 143 26.32 29.83 0.11
C ILE A 143 26.06 28.36 -0.19
N ALA A 144 26.99 27.65 -0.82
CA ALA A 144 26.86 26.22 -1.10
C ALA A 144 26.80 25.39 0.20
N ALA A 145 27.62 25.73 1.20
CA ALA A 145 27.59 25.10 2.51
C ALA A 145 26.25 25.33 3.23
N GLN A 146 25.71 26.55 3.17
CA GLN A 146 24.38 26.87 3.72
C GLN A 146 23.26 26.13 2.99
N ARG A 147 23.32 26.04 1.65
CA ARG A 147 22.36 25.26 0.85
C ARG A 147 22.39 23.78 1.22
N LYS A 148 23.58 23.19 1.39
CA LYS A 148 23.74 21.81 1.86
C LYS A 148 23.17 21.64 3.27
N LYS A 149 23.47 22.56 4.19
CA LYS A 149 22.91 22.57 5.55
C LYS A 149 21.38 22.62 5.52
N LEU A 150 20.80 23.45 4.66
CA LEU A 150 19.34 23.57 4.48
C LEU A 150 18.74 22.27 3.93
N GLN A 151 19.41 21.60 2.99
CA GLN A 151 18.96 20.30 2.49
C GLN A 151 18.97 19.23 3.58
N GLU A 152 20.04 19.15 4.38
CA GLU A 152 20.13 18.19 5.49
C GLU A 152 19.11 18.50 6.59
N THR A 153 18.87 19.76 6.93
CA THR A 153 17.84 20.12 7.91
C THR A 153 16.43 19.78 7.42
N LYS A 154 16.15 19.97 6.12
CA LYS A 154 14.88 19.51 5.50
C LYS A 154 14.73 17.99 5.56
N LYS A 155 15.81 17.24 5.29
CA LYS A 155 15.81 15.77 5.37
C LYS A 155 15.56 15.30 6.80
N LEU A 156 16.24 15.90 7.77
CA LEU A 156 16.05 15.63 9.20
C LEU A 156 14.62 15.93 9.64
N ASN A 157 14.06 17.09 9.26
CA ASN A 157 12.69 17.46 9.58
C ASN A 157 11.68 16.43 9.03
N ARG A 158 11.89 15.95 7.80
CA ARG A 158 11.05 14.90 7.22
C ARG A 158 11.17 13.57 7.99
N ALA A 159 12.36 13.20 8.46
CA ALA A 159 12.53 12.01 9.30
C ALA A 159 11.82 12.18 10.65
N LEU A 160 12.03 13.32 11.32
CA LEU A 160 11.41 13.63 12.60
C LEU A 160 9.87 13.61 12.52
N LYS A 161 9.28 14.16 11.46
CA LYS A 161 7.83 14.11 11.25
C LYS A 161 7.30 12.68 11.09
N ARG A 162 8.07 11.79 10.44
CA ARG A 162 7.68 10.37 10.33
C ARG A 162 7.75 9.67 11.68
N GLU A 163 8.81 9.91 12.45
CA GLU A 163 8.94 9.36 13.81
C GLU A 163 7.84 9.90 14.73
N TYR A 164 7.52 11.18 14.63
CA TYR A 164 6.41 11.77 15.37
C TYR A 164 5.08 11.08 15.04
N ALA A 165 4.76 10.89 13.76
CA ALA A 165 3.54 10.21 13.33
C ALA A 165 3.51 8.74 13.78
N GLN A 166 4.64 8.02 13.73
CA GLN A 166 4.74 6.65 14.26
C GLN A 166 4.50 6.62 15.78
N ASN A 167 5.14 7.51 16.52
CA ASN A 167 4.95 7.61 17.97
C ASN A 167 3.50 7.97 18.32
N GLU A 168 2.86 8.85 17.56
CA GLU A 168 1.45 9.19 17.74
C GLU A 168 0.54 7.97 17.50
N ALA A 169 0.77 7.21 16.43
CA ALA A 169 0.03 5.99 16.15
C ALA A 169 0.21 4.93 17.25
N VAL A 170 1.43 4.74 17.75
CA VAL A 170 1.70 3.82 18.87
C VAL A 170 1.04 4.30 20.16
N ILE A 171 1.07 5.60 20.45
CA ILE A 171 0.37 6.17 21.61
C ILE A 171 -1.14 5.98 21.47
N ALA A 172 -1.71 6.16 20.28
CA ALA A 172 -3.13 5.91 20.03
C ALA A 172 -3.48 4.44 20.24
N GLN A 173 -2.67 3.50 19.73
CA GLN A 173 -2.82 2.06 19.96
C GLN A 173 -2.75 1.71 21.46
N LEU A 174 -1.78 2.25 22.20
CA LEU A 174 -1.65 2.03 23.64
C LEU A 174 -2.85 2.62 24.40
N ARG A 175 -3.33 3.80 24.02
CA ARG A 175 -4.55 4.40 24.59
C ARG A 175 -5.78 3.56 24.29
N GLN A 176 -5.91 2.98 23.11
CA GLN A 176 -7.00 2.06 22.75
C GLN A 176 -6.95 0.77 23.59
N ILE A 177 -5.76 0.22 23.83
CA ILE A 177 -5.60 -0.94 24.73
C ILE A 177 -5.98 -0.57 26.17
N LEU A 178 -5.58 0.61 26.64
CA LEU A 178 -5.97 1.09 27.98
C LEU A 178 -7.48 1.37 28.08
N SER A 179 -8.09 1.98 27.06
CA SER A 179 -9.53 2.26 27.05
C SER A 179 -10.37 1.00 26.98
N ASN A 180 -9.96 -0.02 26.20
CA ASN A 180 -10.67 -1.31 26.16
C ASN A 180 -10.62 -2.04 27.50
N ASN A 181 -9.57 -1.83 28.31
CA ASN A 181 -9.51 -2.33 29.68
C ASN A 181 -10.29 -1.44 30.69
N ALA A 182 -10.60 -0.20 30.32
CA ALA A 182 -11.26 0.79 31.16
C ALA A 182 -12.73 1.08 30.77
N SER A 183 -13.33 0.29 29.87
CA SER A 183 -14.76 0.32 29.58
C SER A 183 -15.59 -0.14 30.79
N GLU A 184 -15.68 0.70 31.80
CA GLU A 184 -16.90 0.84 32.60
C GLU A 184 -17.95 1.58 31.75
N PRO A 185 -19.23 1.16 31.76
CA PRO A 185 -20.26 1.82 31.00
C PRO A 185 -20.77 3.00 31.83
N ASP A 186 -20.25 4.20 31.60
CA ASP A 186 -20.93 5.41 32.06
C ASP A 186 -21.57 6.12 30.86
N THR A 187 -22.85 5.84 30.67
CA THR A 187 -23.71 6.52 29.71
C THR A 187 -24.00 7.93 30.22
N THR A 188 -23.32 8.95 29.69
CA THR A 188 -23.92 10.29 29.53
C THR A 188 -23.26 11.11 28.41
N LYS A 189 -23.96 11.18 27.27
CA LYS A 189 -24.11 12.30 26.31
C LYS A 189 -23.03 13.39 26.20
N ALA A 190 -22.45 13.54 25.00
CA ALA A 190 -22.32 14.77 24.18
C ALA A 190 -21.49 14.43 22.93
N ASN A 191 -22.09 14.16 21.77
CA ASN A 191 -22.30 15.11 20.68
C ASN A 191 -21.13 16.11 20.50
N GLU A 192 -20.17 15.77 19.64
CA GLU A 192 -19.50 16.71 18.72
C GLU A 192 -18.63 15.94 17.71
N GLU A 193 -18.50 16.54 16.54
CA GLU A 193 -18.20 15.96 15.24
C GLU A 193 -16.80 15.35 15.11
N ALA A 194 -16.71 14.14 14.56
CA ALA A 194 -15.45 13.53 14.13
C ALA A 194 -15.32 13.64 12.59
N PRO A 195 -14.24 14.23 12.05
CA PRO A 195 -13.94 14.13 10.64
C PRO A 195 -13.43 12.74 10.31
N THR A 196 -13.86 12.26 9.16
CA THR A 196 -13.41 11.06 8.46
C THR A 196 -11.89 11.00 8.32
N THR A 197 -11.26 9.89 8.72
CA THR A 197 -10.10 9.31 8.03
C THR A 197 -9.70 7.95 8.60
N GLU A 198 -9.56 7.01 7.67
CA GLU A 198 -8.53 5.96 7.61
C GLU A 198 -8.65 4.76 8.57
N THR A 199 -8.72 3.60 7.93
CA THR A 199 -8.57 2.24 8.43
C THR A 199 -7.44 2.11 9.46
N THR A 200 -7.74 2.41 10.73
CA THR A 200 -6.94 1.95 11.85
C THR A 200 -7.15 0.46 11.95
N GLN A 201 -6.07 -0.31 11.79
CA GLN A 201 -6.03 -1.71 12.17
C GLN A 201 -6.37 -1.78 13.66
N ASP A 202 -7.64 -2.01 13.96
CA ASP A 202 -8.09 -2.28 15.31
C ASP A 202 -7.25 -3.44 15.83
N LEU A 203 -6.47 -3.19 16.88
CA LEU A 203 -5.72 -4.23 17.56
C LEU A 203 -6.73 -5.16 18.22
N ASP A 204 -7.13 -6.18 17.47
CA ASP A 204 -8.09 -7.18 17.89
C ASP A 204 -7.45 -8.11 18.92
N LEU A 205 -7.50 -7.68 20.19
CA LEU A 205 -7.11 -8.51 21.33
C LEU A 205 -8.13 -9.63 21.62
N SER A 206 -9.14 -9.84 20.75
CA SER A 206 -10.08 -10.96 20.86
C SER A 206 -9.38 -12.32 20.84
N PHE A 207 -8.16 -12.43 20.34
CA PHE A 207 -7.37 -13.68 20.43
C PHE A 207 -7.22 -14.18 21.87
N LEU A 208 -7.04 -13.28 22.84
CA LEU A 208 -6.86 -13.66 24.25
C LEU A 208 -8.14 -14.23 24.87
N THR A 209 -9.31 -13.84 24.37
CA THR A 209 -10.62 -14.26 24.90
C THR A 209 -11.32 -15.30 24.02
N SER A 210 -10.93 -15.43 22.75
CA SER A 210 -11.58 -16.30 21.76
C SER A 210 -11.08 -17.74 21.74
N SER A 211 -9.96 -18.05 22.41
CA SER A 211 -9.46 -19.42 22.50
C SER A 211 -10.49 -20.35 23.16
N ALA A 212 -10.57 -21.61 22.71
CA ALA A 212 -11.55 -22.57 23.22
C ALA A 212 -11.42 -22.80 24.74
N ALA A 213 -10.19 -22.78 25.26
CA ALA A 213 -9.90 -22.86 26.68
C ALA A 213 -10.36 -21.59 27.43
N ALA A 214 -10.15 -20.40 26.86
CA ALA A 214 -10.65 -19.14 27.44
C ALA A 214 -12.19 -19.11 27.51
N ARG A 215 -12.88 -19.60 26.47
CA ARG A 215 -14.36 -19.72 26.45
C ARG A 215 -14.87 -20.70 27.51
N GLN A 216 -14.21 -21.85 27.68
CA GLN A 216 -14.57 -22.82 28.72
C GLN A 216 -14.37 -22.26 30.14
N LEU A 217 -13.29 -21.49 30.35
CA LEU A 217 -12.98 -20.84 31.61
C LEU A 217 -13.67 -19.48 31.80
N ARG A 218 -14.57 -19.10 30.87
CA ARG A 218 -15.30 -17.82 30.85
C ARG A 218 -14.40 -16.59 30.99
N VAL A 219 -13.20 -16.65 30.42
CA VAL A 219 -12.25 -15.54 30.41
C VAL A 219 -12.74 -14.47 29.43
N GLY A 220 -13.06 -13.27 29.93
CA GLY A 220 -13.58 -12.16 29.13
C GLY A 220 -15.09 -12.18 28.88
N ALA A 221 -15.87 -13.04 29.55
CA ALA A 221 -17.32 -12.99 29.48
C ALA A 221 -17.86 -11.77 30.26
N VAL A 222 -18.60 -10.89 29.58
CA VAL A 222 -19.32 -9.77 30.22
C VAL A 222 -20.42 -10.35 31.10
N ALA A 223 -20.24 -10.30 32.42
CA ALA A 223 -21.35 -10.41 33.34
C ALA A 223 -22.00 -9.05 33.54
N GLY A 224 -23.27 -9.06 33.93
CA GLY A 224 -24.08 -7.86 34.12
C GLY A 224 -23.44 -6.82 35.04
N PRO A 225 -23.98 -5.58 35.01
CA PRO A 225 -23.36 -4.42 35.63
C PRO A 225 -23.11 -4.65 37.13
N GLY A 226 -21.85 -4.47 37.57
CA GLY A 226 -21.49 -4.38 38.99
C GLY A 226 -20.61 -5.51 39.56
N THR A 227 -20.11 -6.46 38.77
CA THR A 227 -19.18 -7.50 39.28
C THR A 227 -17.85 -7.50 38.54
N GLN A 228 -16.74 -7.31 39.26
CA GLN A 228 -15.40 -7.52 38.73
C GLN A 228 -15.18 -9.02 38.50
N HIS A 229 -15.32 -9.48 37.25
CA HIS A 229 -15.07 -10.87 36.90
C HIS A 229 -13.56 -11.12 36.81
N THR A 230 -12.97 -11.79 37.81
CA THR A 230 -11.59 -12.30 37.77
C THR A 230 -11.55 -13.84 37.61
N PRO A 231 -12.07 -14.41 36.50
CA PRO A 231 -12.24 -15.86 36.34
C PRO A 231 -10.91 -16.61 36.34
N ILE A 232 -9.83 -16.00 35.86
CA ILE A 232 -8.48 -16.59 35.93
C ILE A 232 -8.02 -16.72 37.37
N THR A 233 -8.16 -15.66 38.17
CA THR A 233 -7.74 -15.68 39.58
C THR A 233 -8.56 -16.69 40.37
N THR A 234 -9.87 -16.74 40.19
CA THR A 234 -10.72 -17.71 40.90
C THR A 234 -10.44 -19.16 40.49
N ASN A 235 -10.29 -19.43 39.18
CA ASN A 235 -9.99 -20.78 38.70
C ASN A 235 -8.59 -21.24 39.13
N THR A 236 -7.58 -20.36 39.06
CA THR A 236 -6.21 -20.71 39.46
C THR A 236 -6.08 -20.90 40.97
N THR A 237 -6.69 -20.03 41.78
CA THR A 237 -6.74 -20.20 43.24
C THR A 237 -7.50 -21.47 43.64
N PHE A 238 -8.61 -21.79 42.97
CA PHE A 238 -9.32 -23.05 43.17
C PHE A 238 -8.44 -24.26 42.82
N ILE A 239 -7.81 -24.29 41.65
CA ILE A 239 -6.92 -25.39 41.24
C ILE A 239 -5.76 -25.54 42.23
N LEU A 240 -5.13 -24.43 42.64
CA LEU A 240 -4.07 -24.43 43.65
C LEU A 240 -4.56 -24.97 45.00
N SER A 241 -5.80 -24.65 45.39
CA SER A 241 -6.39 -25.18 46.62
C SER A 241 -6.69 -26.68 46.57
N GLN A 242 -6.97 -27.25 45.39
CA GLN A 242 -7.26 -28.67 45.22
C GLN A 242 -6.02 -29.54 45.02
N LEU A 243 -4.88 -28.94 44.66
CA LEU A 243 -3.63 -29.65 44.39
C LEU A 243 -3.12 -30.46 45.61
N PRO A 244 -3.14 -29.94 46.85
CA PRO A 244 -2.76 -30.70 48.03
C PRO A 244 -3.66 -31.92 48.29
N ALA A 245 -4.97 -31.80 48.05
CA ALA A 245 -5.91 -32.91 48.22
C ALA A 245 -5.63 -34.04 47.21
N LEU A 246 -5.36 -33.68 45.95
CA LEU A 246 -4.94 -34.65 44.93
C LEU A 246 -3.59 -35.29 45.26
N GLN A 247 -2.62 -34.52 45.77
CA GLN A 247 -1.34 -35.07 46.24
C GLN A 247 -1.52 -36.05 47.39
N ALA A 248 -2.44 -35.78 48.33
CA ALA A 248 -2.77 -36.70 49.40
C ALA A 248 -3.38 -38.01 48.85
N CYS A 249 -4.34 -37.91 47.93
CA CYS A 249 -4.91 -39.08 47.26
C CYS A 249 -3.86 -39.88 46.48
N ILE A 250 -2.95 -39.22 45.76
CA ILE A 250 -1.86 -39.90 45.03
C ILE A 250 -0.90 -40.59 46.01
N LYS A 251 -0.57 -39.96 47.14
CA LYS A 251 0.25 -40.59 48.19
C LYS A 251 -0.43 -41.83 48.79
N GLU A 252 -1.75 -41.83 48.89
CA GLU A 252 -2.52 -42.98 49.38
C GLU A 252 -2.70 -44.09 48.33
N LEU A 253 -2.89 -43.71 47.05
CA LEU A 253 -3.13 -44.65 45.96
C LEU A 253 -1.83 -45.27 45.42
N ARG A 254 -0.70 -44.56 45.45
CA ARG A 254 0.61 -45.08 45.00
C ARG A 254 1.03 -46.39 45.68
N PRO A 255 0.95 -46.55 47.01
CA PRO A 255 1.24 -47.84 47.64
C PRO A 255 0.20 -48.91 47.28
N LYS A 256 -1.09 -48.56 47.16
CA LYS A 256 -2.16 -49.49 46.74
C LYS A 256 -1.94 -50.02 45.32
N LEU A 257 -1.39 -49.20 44.43
CA LEU A 257 -1.04 -49.58 43.05
C LEU A 257 0.24 -50.45 43.03
N ALA A 258 1.24 -50.11 43.84
CA ALA A 258 2.45 -50.93 43.98
C ALA A 258 2.13 -52.32 44.55
N THR A 259 1.22 -52.43 45.53
CA THR A 259 0.77 -53.73 46.05
C THR A 259 0.01 -54.54 45.01
N LEU A 260 -0.77 -53.90 44.14
CA LEU A 260 -1.46 -54.60 43.05
C LEU A 260 -0.49 -55.05 41.95
N GLN A 261 0.51 -54.23 41.63
CA GLN A 261 1.57 -54.61 40.69
C GLN A 261 2.42 -55.77 41.23
N GLN A 262 2.84 -55.71 42.49
CA GLN A 262 3.57 -56.81 43.14
C GLN A 262 2.73 -58.10 43.21
N GLN A 263 1.43 -58.00 43.51
CA GLN A 263 0.53 -59.17 43.47
C GLN A 263 0.37 -59.76 42.06
N SER A 264 0.48 -58.95 41.00
CA SER A 264 0.47 -59.44 39.63
C SER A 264 1.80 -60.07 39.20
N GLU A 265 2.92 -59.47 39.62
CA GLU A 265 4.27 -59.97 39.32
C GLU A 265 4.58 -61.27 40.09
N ASP A 266 4.23 -61.38 41.38
CA ASP A 266 4.41 -62.61 42.16
C ASP A 266 3.60 -63.78 41.60
N LYS A 267 2.40 -63.52 41.06
CA LYS A 267 1.61 -64.56 40.38
C LYS A 267 2.24 -64.99 39.05
N MET A 268 2.71 -64.05 38.23
CA MET A 268 3.38 -64.39 36.97
C MET A 268 4.75 -65.07 37.18
N GLU A 269 5.51 -64.68 38.20
CA GLU A 269 6.83 -65.26 38.48
C GLU A 269 6.71 -66.67 39.09
N ALA A 270 5.67 -66.92 39.90
CA ALA A 270 5.37 -68.25 40.42
C ALA A 270 5.02 -69.24 39.30
N ASP A 271 4.18 -68.83 38.35
CA ASP A 271 3.83 -69.65 37.19
C ASP A 271 5.07 -69.87 36.29
N SER A 272 5.86 -68.83 36.03
CA SER A 272 7.09 -68.96 35.24
C SER A 272 8.14 -69.89 35.86
N LYS A 273 8.33 -69.85 37.19
CA LYS A 273 9.23 -70.78 37.90
C LYS A 273 8.70 -72.21 37.92
N ALA A 274 7.39 -72.40 37.98
CA ALA A 274 6.77 -73.72 37.89
C ALA A 274 6.99 -74.34 36.49
N ASP A 275 6.82 -73.55 35.44
CA ASP A 275 7.02 -73.98 34.05
C ASP A 275 8.50 -74.28 33.76
N ALA A 276 9.43 -73.41 34.19
CA ALA A 276 10.87 -73.63 33.99
C ALA A 276 11.40 -74.89 34.70
N ARG A 277 10.87 -75.21 35.89
CA ARG A 277 11.22 -76.46 36.59
C ARG A 277 10.72 -77.69 35.85
N ARG A 278 9.53 -77.61 35.27
CA ARG A 278 8.93 -78.71 34.49
C ARG A 278 9.77 -79.01 33.25
N GLU A 279 10.13 -77.99 32.47
CA GLU A 279 11.00 -78.15 31.30
C GLU A 279 12.40 -78.68 31.66
N TYR A 280 12.96 -78.25 32.79
CA TYR A 280 14.25 -78.78 33.26
C TYR A 280 14.18 -80.26 33.65
N ILE A 281 13.11 -80.67 34.33
CA ILE A 281 12.89 -82.09 34.67
C ILE A 281 12.71 -82.90 33.39
N GLU A 282 11.88 -82.43 32.45
CA GLU A 282 11.66 -83.12 31.16
C GLU A 282 12.94 -83.25 30.34
N SER A 283 13.74 -82.18 30.22
CA SER A 283 15.02 -82.22 29.49
C SER A 283 16.06 -83.13 30.15
N ARG A 284 16.16 -83.16 31.49
CA ARG A 284 17.07 -84.08 32.20
C ARG A 284 16.62 -85.53 32.09
N VAL A 285 15.32 -85.79 32.17
CA VAL A 285 14.74 -87.13 31.95
C VAL A 285 15.00 -87.58 30.51
N ARG A 286 14.79 -86.71 29.52
CA ARG A 286 15.12 -86.96 28.10
C ARG A 286 16.59 -87.31 27.93
N LEU A 287 17.50 -86.50 28.48
CA LEU A 287 18.94 -86.74 28.40
C LEU A 287 19.34 -88.07 29.10
N HIS A 288 18.72 -88.42 30.22
CA HIS A 288 19.00 -89.69 30.89
C HIS A 288 18.49 -90.89 30.10
N LEU A 289 17.32 -90.78 29.49
CA LEU A 289 16.77 -91.82 28.62
C LEU A 289 17.58 -91.98 27.31
N GLU A 290 18.07 -90.88 26.73
CA GLU A 290 19.02 -90.90 25.60
C GLU A 290 20.33 -91.58 26.00
N ARG A 291 20.89 -91.25 27.17
CA ARG A 291 22.16 -91.82 27.66
C ARG A 291 22.05 -93.29 28.07
N ALA A 292 20.89 -93.70 28.61
CA ALA A 292 20.59 -95.09 28.94
C ALA A 292 20.23 -95.92 27.69
N GLY A 293 20.23 -95.32 26.49
CA GLY A 293 20.02 -96.02 25.22
C GLY A 293 18.61 -96.60 25.06
N GLN A 294 17.63 -96.09 25.80
CA GLN A 294 16.26 -96.62 25.84
C GLN A 294 15.22 -95.73 25.15
N LEU A 295 15.64 -94.63 24.51
CA LEU A 295 14.80 -93.90 23.57
C LEU A 295 15.36 -94.01 22.15
N ALA A 296 14.68 -94.82 21.35
CA ALA A 296 14.77 -94.76 19.89
C ALA A 296 14.23 -93.41 19.42
N ALA A 297 14.95 -92.76 18.50
CA ALA A 297 14.54 -91.54 17.84
C ALA A 297 13.31 -91.78 16.95
N GLY A 298 12.14 -91.87 17.60
CA GLY A 298 10.82 -91.74 16.99
C GLY A 298 10.32 -90.33 17.25
N ASN A 299 9.86 -89.65 16.20
CA ASN A 299 9.39 -88.27 16.27
C ASN A 299 8.15 -88.16 17.19
N GLU A 300 7.99 -86.98 17.81
CA GLU A 300 7.37 -86.63 19.11
C GLU A 300 5.87 -86.96 19.33
N ALA A 301 5.27 -87.84 18.53
CA ALA A 301 3.87 -88.27 18.64
C ALA A 301 3.64 -89.69 19.20
N ASN A 302 4.69 -90.46 19.52
CA ASN A 302 4.64 -91.59 20.48
C ASN A 302 6.05 -92.18 20.72
N PRO A 303 6.77 -91.82 21.79
CA PRO A 303 8.07 -92.41 22.09
C PRO A 303 7.92 -93.84 22.63
N VAL A 304 8.23 -94.83 21.79
CA VAL A 304 8.23 -96.27 22.14
C VAL A 304 9.62 -96.70 22.59
N ILE A 305 9.73 -97.19 23.83
CA ILE A 305 10.95 -97.79 24.40
C ILE A 305 11.16 -99.14 23.72
N THR A 306 12.05 -99.21 22.71
CA THR A 306 12.34 -100.45 22.00
C THR A 306 13.58 -101.12 22.60
N GLY A 307 13.38 -102.30 23.19
CA GLY A 307 14.44 -103.15 23.73
C GLY A 307 15.40 -103.68 22.66
N ARG A 308 16.47 -104.34 23.14
CA ARG A 308 17.60 -104.89 22.39
C ARG A 308 17.22 -105.46 21.01
N LYS A 309 17.86 -104.96 19.95
CA LYS A 309 17.66 -105.39 18.56
C LYS A 309 18.19 -106.83 18.37
N ILE A 310 17.30 -107.72 17.93
CA ILE A 310 17.59 -109.10 17.52
C ILE A 310 18.27 -109.07 16.15
N ASP A 311 19.36 -109.82 15.98
CA ASP A 311 20.17 -109.83 14.75
C ASP A 311 19.46 -110.60 13.61
N ILE A 312 19.73 -110.24 12.37
CA ILE A 312 19.00 -110.73 11.17
C ILE A 312 19.09 -112.25 11.02
N ALA A 313 20.18 -112.87 11.49
CA ALA A 313 20.32 -114.33 11.52
C ALA A 313 19.31 -115.00 12.46
N GLU A 314 19.01 -114.38 13.62
CA GLU A 314 18.03 -114.87 14.58
C GLU A 314 16.59 -114.66 14.06
N ALA A 315 16.35 -113.58 13.31
CA ALA A 315 15.08 -113.36 12.61
C ALA A 315 14.86 -114.38 11.47
N GLN A 316 15.87 -114.66 10.64
CA GLN A 316 15.79 -115.68 9.59
C GLN A 316 15.65 -117.10 10.16
N ALA A 317 16.31 -117.40 11.29
CA ALA A 317 16.13 -118.67 11.98
C ALA A 317 14.67 -118.83 12.46
N LEU A 318 14.08 -117.79 13.05
CA LEU A 318 12.67 -117.80 13.44
C LEU A 318 11.72 -117.91 12.24
N GLU A 319 12.05 -117.28 11.11
CA GLU A 319 11.24 -117.35 9.89
C GLU A 319 11.29 -118.75 9.24
N SER A 320 12.45 -119.41 9.26
CA SER A 320 12.58 -120.80 8.79
C SER A 320 11.83 -121.80 9.66
N VAL A 321 11.86 -121.61 10.99
CA VAL A 321 11.08 -122.41 11.95
C VAL A 321 9.59 -122.16 11.77
N MET A 322 9.16 -120.93 11.49
CA MET A 322 7.76 -120.61 11.24
C MET A 322 7.27 -121.17 9.89
N GLY A 323 8.11 -121.17 8.85
CA GLY A 323 7.82 -121.76 7.54
C GLY A 323 7.60 -123.29 7.62
N LEU A 324 8.45 -123.99 8.38
CA LEU A 324 8.28 -125.42 8.66
C LEU A 324 7.02 -125.73 9.48
N LEU A 325 6.61 -124.83 10.37
CA LEU A 325 5.38 -124.98 11.15
C LEU A 325 4.12 -124.71 10.31
N ALA A 326 4.21 -123.85 9.29
CA ALA A 326 3.08 -123.49 8.43
C ALA A 326 2.74 -124.56 7.37
N GLU A 327 3.72 -125.30 6.85
CA GLU A 327 3.48 -126.41 5.89
C GLU A 327 2.86 -127.67 6.53
N GLY A 328 2.89 -127.80 7.86
CA GLY A 328 2.25 -128.90 8.58
C GLY A 328 0.73 -128.79 8.75
N GLY A 329 0.12 -127.68 8.30
CA GLY A 329 -1.30 -127.37 8.52
C GLY A 329 -2.27 -127.76 7.40
N SER A 330 -1.80 -128.31 6.26
CA SER A 330 -2.65 -128.67 5.13
C SER A 330 -2.46 -130.12 4.67
N LYS A 331 -2.90 -131.10 5.49
CA LYS A 331 -3.44 -132.40 5.05
C LYS A 331 -3.85 -133.27 6.26
N SER A 332 -4.99 -132.93 6.84
CA SER A 332 -5.93 -133.87 7.48
C SER A 332 -7.31 -133.20 7.48
N GLU A 333 -8.32 -133.98 7.09
CA GLU A 333 -9.74 -133.66 6.91
C GLU A 333 -10.40 -132.77 7.97
#